data_AF-A0A2V6RIZ4-F1
#
_entry.id   AF-A0A2V6RIZ4-F1
#
_cell.length_a   1.000
_cell.length_b   1.000
_cell.length_c   1.000
_cell.angle_alpha   90.00
_cell.angle_beta   90.00
_cell.angle_gamma   90.00
#
_symmetry.space_group_name_H-M   'P 1'
#
loop_
_entity.id
_entity.type
_entity.pdbx_description
1 polymer ?
#
loop_
_entity_poly.entity_id
_entity_poly.type
_entity_poly.pdbx_seq_one_letter_code
_entity_poly.pdbx_strand_id
1 'polypeptide(L)'
;MGAIALKSLTLGSAGLFALWALYVSLVEHPALLRTGVASGVAEFRESYRRAAPWQAGAAAISLVSGVIVSLLTSEWVWAVSGVTVGLAIPFTLLVIMPTNRQLLRGAPSESEAATLLARWGNLHWVRRLLGLAALLLLCSRVRFV
;
A
#
# COMPACT_ATOMS: atom_id res chain seq x y z
N MET A 1 7.72 -9.23 -26.87
CA MET A 1 8.08 -9.84 -25.56
C MET A 1 8.23 -8.81 -24.44
N GLY A 2 9.01 -7.73 -24.60
CA GLY A 2 9.26 -6.74 -23.54
C GLY A 2 8.01 -6.04 -22.98
N ALA A 3 7.07 -5.63 -23.83
CA ALA A 3 5.84 -4.95 -23.38
C ALA A 3 4.93 -5.85 -22.53
N ILE A 4 4.86 -7.16 -22.84
CA ILE A 4 4.06 -8.12 -22.06
C ILE A 4 4.65 -8.28 -20.66
N ALA A 5 5.97 -8.45 -20.55
CA ALA A 5 6.64 -8.56 -19.25
C ALA A 5 6.41 -7.32 -18.37
N LEU A 6 6.53 -6.11 -18.94
CA LEU A 6 6.28 -4.86 -18.22
C LEU A 6 4.81 -4.68 -17.80
N LYS A 7 3.87 -5.08 -18.66
CA LYS A 7 2.44 -5.13 -18.33
C LYS A 7 2.18 -6.07 -17.15
N SER A 8 2.76 -7.27 -17.19
CA SER A 8 2.66 -8.23 -16.07
C SER A 8 3.28 -7.69 -14.79
N LEU A 9 4.41 -6.98 -14.86
CA LEU A 9 5.03 -6.33 -13.70
C LEU A 9 4.13 -5.24 -13.12
N THR A 10 3.53 -4.39 -13.97
CA THR A 10 2.62 -3.32 -13.53
C THR A 10 1.41 -3.91 -12.81
N LEU A 11 0.77 -4.92 -13.43
CA LEU A 11 -0.41 -5.59 -12.87
C LEU A 11 -0.08 -6.36 -11.59
N GLY A 12 0.97 -7.18 -11.60
CA GLY A 12 1.35 -8.00 -10.45
C GLY A 12 1.73 -7.16 -9.24
N SER A 13 2.51 -6.09 -9.43
CA SER A 13 2.91 -5.20 -8.35
C SER A 13 1.75 -4.34 -7.83
N ALA A 14 0.86 -3.84 -8.70
CA ALA A 14 -0.37 -3.16 -8.30
C ALA A 14 -1.29 -4.09 -7.49
N GLY A 15 -1.47 -5.34 -7.96
CA GLY A 15 -2.25 -6.36 -7.28
C GLY A 15 -1.70 -6.70 -5.90
N LEU A 16 -0.38 -6.94 -5.81
CA LEU A 16 0.30 -7.17 -4.53
C LEU A 16 0.07 -6.01 -3.55
N PHE A 17 0.25 -4.76 -4.02
CA PHE A 17 0.02 -3.58 -3.20
C PHE A 17 -1.45 -3.49 -2.72
N ALA A 18 -2.41 -3.68 -3.62
CA ALA A 18 -3.83 -3.54 -3.35
C ALA A 18 -4.34 -4.60 -2.37
N LEU A 19 -4.00 -5.87 -2.61
CA LEU A 19 -4.43 -6.99 -1.77
C LEU A 19 -3.77 -6.95 -0.40
N TRP A 20 -2.51 -6.52 -0.30
CA TRP A 20 -1.87 -6.29 0.99
C TRP A 20 -2.58 -5.15 1.74
N ALA A 21 -2.80 -4.00 1.11
CA ALA A 21 -3.50 -2.89 1.76
C ALA A 21 -4.91 -3.28 2.24
N LEU A 22 -5.59 -4.15 1.48
CA LEU A 22 -6.87 -4.73 1.83
C LEU A 22 -6.76 -5.64 3.08
N TYR A 23 -5.77 -6.55 3.11
CA TYR A 23 -5.49 -7.41 4.26
C TYR A 23 -5.21 -6.58 5.53
N VAL A 24 -4.36 -5.56 5.43
CA VAL A 24 -4.05 -4.70 6.58
C VAL A 24 -5.31 -4.03 7.13
N SER A 25 -6.15 -3.51 6.24
CA SER A 25 -7.35 -2.76 6.63
C SER A 25 -8.46 -3.66 7.21
N LEU A 26 -8.62 -4.88 6.67
CA LEU A 26 -9.75 -5.76 7.01
C LEU A 26 -9.42 -6.83 8.05
N VAL A 27 -8.14 -7.23 8.16
CA VAL A 27 -7.73 -8.38 8.96
C VAL A 27 -6.72 -7.95 10.02
N GLU A 28 -5.56 -7.44 9.60
CA GLU A 28 -4.45 -7.13 10.51
C GLU A 28 -4.86 -6.06 11.53
N HIS A 29 -5.35 -4.90 11.06
CA HIS A 29 -5.65 -3.79 11.94
C HIS A 29 -6.79 -4.10 12.94
N PRO A 30 -7.94 -4.69 12.53
CA PRO A 30 -8.97 -5.10 13.48
C PRO A 30 -8.48 -6.16 14.48
N ALA A 31 -7.66 -7.13 14.05
CA ALA A 31 -7.10 -8.14 14.95
C ALA A 31 -6.13 -7.50 15.96
N LEU A 32 -5.27 -6.59 15.50
CA LEU A 32 -4.31 -5.83 16.31
C LEU A 32 -5.02 -5.05 17.43
N LEU A 33 -6.13 -4.38 17.13
CA LEU A 33 -6.89 -3.64 18.16
C LEU A 33 -7.55 -4.55 19.21
N ARG A 34 -7.86 -5.80 18.87
CA ARG A 34 -8.55 -6.75 19.76
C ARG A 34 -7.61 -7.47 20.75
N THR A 35 -6.30 -7.49 20.50
CA THR A 35 -5.31 -8.17 21.36
C THR A 35 -4.83 -7.31 22.53
N GLY A 36 -5.30 -6.06 22.62
CA GLY A 36 -4.89 -5.08 23.64
C GLY A 36 -3.79 -4.15 23.15
N VAL A 37 -3.76 -2.92 23.68
CA VAL A 37 -2.92 -1.83 23.16
C VAL A 37 -1.42 -2.17 23.20
N ALA A 38 -0.93 -2.73 24.31
CA ALA A 38 0.47 -3.08 24.46
C ALA A 38 0.93 -4.14 23.45
N SER A 39 0.15 -5.22 23.30
CA SER A 39 0.41 -6.27 22.30
C SER A 39 0.30 -5.72 20.88
N GLY A 40 -0.67 -4.86 20.61
CA GLY A 40 -0.85 -4.21 19.32
C GLY A 40 0.33 -3.32 18.91
N VAL A 41 0.88 -2.54 19.84
CA VAL A 41 2.10 -1.74 19.59
C VAL A 41 3.32 -2.65 19.35
N ALA A 42 3.44 -3.73 20.12
CA ALA A 42 4.56 -4.68 19.97
C ALA A 42 4.52 -5.37 18.60
N GLU A 43 3.35 -5.87 18.19
CA GLU A 43 3.13 -6.47 16.88
C GLU A 43 3.42 -5.45 15.77
N PHE A 44 2.82 -4.26 15.84
CA PHE A 44 3.03 -3.19 14.86
C PHE A 44 4.51 -2.88 14.65
N ARG A 45 5.30 -2.79 15.72
CA ARG A 45 6.74 -2.46 15.64
C ARG A 45 7.51 -3.52 14.86
N GLU A 46 7.19 -4.78 15.08
CA GLU A 46 7.86 -5.89 14.43
C GLU A 46 7.41 -6.06 12.99
N SER A 47 6.09 -6.03 12.74
CA SER A 47 5.51 -6.19 11.42
C SER A 47 5.83 -5.02 10.50
N TYR A 48 5.74 -3.77 10.98
CA TYR A 48 5.99 -2.58 10.16
C TYR A 48 7.38 -2.59 9.50
N ARG A 49 8.43 -2.93 10.26
CA ARG A 49 9.81 -2.94 9.75
C ARG A 49 9.99 -3.96 8.62
N ARG A 50 9.28 -5.08 8.71
CA ARG A 50 9.32 -6.16 7.71
C ARG A 50 8.43 -5.85 6.52
N ALA A 51 7.24 -5.29 6.75
CA ALA A 51 6.21 -5.05 5.74
C ALA A 51 6.49 -3.82 4.85
N ALA A 52 7.00 -2.73 5.44
CA ALA A 52 7.13 -1.45 4.75
C ALA A 52 7.97 -1.52 3.45
N PRO A 53 9.13 -2.20 3.40
CA PRO A 53 9.93 -2.30 2.18
C PRO A 53 9.18 -2.99 1.03
N TRP A 54 8.42 -4.05 1.32
CA TRP A 54 7.68 -4.78 0.29
C TRP A 54 6.56 -3.94 -0.31
N GLN A 55 5.79 -3.25 0.52
CA GLN A 55 4.66 -2.46 0.03
C GLN A 55 5.13 -1.19 -0.69
N ALA A 56 6.22 -0.57 -0.24
CA ALA A 56 6.85 0.55 -0.95
C ALA A 56 7.46 0.10 -2.29
N GLY A 57 8.13 -1.06 -2.30
CA GLY A 57 8.71 -1.65 -3.51
C GLY A 57 7.65 -2.00 -4.55
N ALA A 58 6.54 -2.61 -4.14
CA ALA A 58 5.41 -2.89 -5.02
C ALA A 58 4.84 -1.60 -5.64
N ALA A 59 4.68 -0.53 -4.86
CA ALA A 59 4.21 0.75 -5.38
C ALA A 59 5.20 1.38 -6.39
N ALA A 60 6.50 1.33 -6.09
CA ALA A 60 7.53 1.87 -6.98
C ALA A 60 7.62 1.08 -8.29
N ILE A 61 7.57 -0.25 -8.23
CA ILE A 61 7.57 -1.11 -9.43
C ILE A 61 6.34 -0.80 -10.28
N SER A 62 5.14 -0.69 -9.67
CA SER A 62 3.91 -0.38 -10.39
C SER A 62 3.99 0.98 -11.09
N LEU A 63 4.49 2.01 -10.40
CA LEU A 63 4.69 3.35 -10.95
C LEU A 63 5.63 3.32 -12.16
N VAL A 64 6.84 2.80 -11.99
CA VAL A 64 7.88 2.83 -13.02
C VAL A 64 7.46 1.99 -14.22
N SER A 65 7.01 0.76 -14.00
CA SER A 65 6.61 -0.13 -15.09
C SER A 65 5.38 0.40 -15.83
N GLY A 66 4.37 0.94 -15.13
CA GLY A 66 3.17 1.50 -15.76
C GLY A 66 3.46 2.70 -16.65
N VAL A 67 4.36 3.60 -16.22
CA VAL A 67 4.81 4.73 -17.04
C VAL A 67 5.57 4.23 -18.27
N ILE A 68 6.50 3.29 -18.12
CA ILE A 68 7.26 2.73 -19.25
C ILE A 68 6.32 2.05 -20.25
N VAL A 69 5.34 1.26 -19.79
CA VAL A 69 4.35 0.62 -20.69
C VAL A 69 3.60 1.69 -21.48
N SER A 70 3.10 2.74 -20.83
CA SER A 70 2.37 3.81 -21.50
C SER A 70 3.21 4.51 -22.56
N LEU A 71 4.50 4.76 -22.30
CA LEU A 71 5.41 5.38 -23.26
C LEU A 71 5.69 4.47 -24.47
N LEU A 72 5.76 3.15 -24.26
CA LEU A 72 6.04 2.17 -25.33
C LEU A 72 4.81 1.80 -26.16
N THR A 73 3.61 1.82 -25.58
CA THR A 73 2.39 1.33 -26.24
C THR A 73 1.36 2.41 -26.52
N SER A 74 1.58 3.65 -26.06
CA SER A 74 0.59 4.74 -26.07
C SER A 74 -0.71 4.42 -25.31
N GLU A 75 -0.72 3.38 -24.47
CA GLU A 75 -1.87 3.04 -23.63
C GLU A 75 -1.79 3.77 -22.27
N TRP A 76 -2.35 4.97 -22.22
CA TRP A 76 -2.28 5.87 -21.04
C TRP A 76 -2.82 5.26 -19.73
N VAL A 77 -3.71 4.27 -19.81
CA VAL A 77 -4.28 3.61 -18.61
C VAL A 77 -3.20 2.94 -17.75
N TRP A 78 -2.11 2.46 -18.35
CA TRP A 78 -1.00 1.87 -17.59
C TRP A 78 -0.27 2.92 -16.74
N ALA A 79 -0.03 4.10 -17.28
CA ALA A 79 0.57 5.20 -16.53
C ALA A 79 -0.36 5.69 -15.43
N VAL A 80 -1.64 5.91 -15.73
CA VAL A 80 -2.63 6.35 -14.72
C VAL A 80 -2.72 5.36 -13.56
N SER A 81 -2.75 4.07 -13.85
CA SER A 81 -2.80 3.03 -12.81
C SER A 81 -1.52 3.00 -11.97
N GLY A 82 -0.35 3.00 -12.61
CA GLY A 82 0.94 3.01 -11.92
C GLY A 82 1.14 4.27 -11.06
N VAL A 83 0.76 5.45 -11.57
CA VAL A 83 0.78 6.71 -10.81
C VAL A 83 -0.17 6.65 -9.62
N THR A 84 -1.38 6.11 -9.81
CA THR A 84 -2.36 5.98 -8.72
C THR A 84 -1.81 5.15 -7.56
N VAL A 85 -1.18 4.01 -7.83
CA VAL A 85 -0.49 3.22 -6.79
C VAL A 85 0.71 4.00 -6.24
N GLY A 86 1.51 4.62 -7.11
CA GLY A 86 2.69 5.40 -6.76
C GLY A 86 2.41 6.53 -5.77
N LEU A 87 1.25 7.18 -5.84
CA LEU A 87 0.80 8.22 -4.89
C LEU A 87 0.72 7.73 -3.44
N ALA A 88 0.64 6.43 -3.21
CA ALA A 88 0.72 5.88 -1.86
C ALA A 88 2.09 6.14 -1.20
N ILE A 89 3.17 6.32 -1.97
CA ILE A 89 4.51 6.62 -1.44
C ILE A 89 4.53 7.99 -0.78
N PRO A 90 4.27 9.12 -1.48
CA PRO A 90 4.24 10.43 -0.84
C PRO A 90 3.17 10.52 0.24
N PHE A 91 2.00 9.90 0.05
CA PHE A 91 0.98 9.82 1.10
C PHE A 91 1.51 9.15 2.37
N THR A 92 2.23 8.02 2.24
CA THR A 92 2.81 7.32 3.38
C THR A 92 3.86 8.18 4.07
N LEU A 93 4.77 8.80 3.31
CA LEU A 93 5.87 9.59 3.86
C LEU A 93 5.39 10.87 4.57
N LEU A 94 4.36 11.53 4.04
CA LEU A 94 3.89 12.81 4.55
C LEU A 94 2.79 12.66 5.61
N VAL A 95 1.88 11.69 5.45
CA VAL A 95 0.65 11.60 6.27
C VAL A 95 0.73 10.47 7.30
N ILE A 96 1.22 9.29 6.90
CA ILE A 96 1.24 8.11 7.79
C ILE A 96 2.49 8.07 8.66
N MET A 97 3.66 8.39 8.09
CA MET A 97 4.96 8.29 8.75
C MET A 97 5.03 9.04 10.10
N PRO A 98 4.40 10.23 10.29
CA PRO A 98 4.36 10.86 11.61
C PRO A 98 3.73 9.94 12.69
N THR A 99 2.62 9.28 12.37
CA THR A 99 1.96 8.30 13.25
C THR A 99 2.87 7.10 13.50
N ASN A 100 3.48 6.55 12.45
CA ASN A 100 4.39 5.40 12.57
C ASN A 100 5.59 5.72 13.46
N ARG A 101 6.18 6.92 13.33
CA ARG A 101 7.34 7.33 14.14
C ARG A 101 7.00 7.39 15.63
N GLN A 102 5.81 7.89 15.98
CA GLN A 102 5.35 7.92 17.37
C GLN A 102 5.17 6.50 17.92
N LEU A 103 4.55 5.60 17.15
CA LEU A 103 4.40 4.19 17.53
C LEU A 103 5.75 3.44 17.62
N LEU A 104 6.69 3.71 16.72
CA LEU A 104 7.98 3.02 16.64
C LEU A 104 9.02 3.47 17.67
N ARG A 105 9.12 4.78 17.92
CA ARG A 105 10.20 5.38 18.71
C ARG A 105 9.72 5.96 20.04
N GLY A 106 8.43 6.24 20.17
CA GLY A 106 7.87 6.80 21.40
C GLY A 106 7.71 5.75 22.50
N ALA A 107 7.49 6.24 23.71
CA ALA A 107 6.83 5.49 24.78
C ALA A 107 5.47 6.16 25.05
N PRO A 108 4.54 6.13 24.08
CA PRO A 108 3.23 6.77 24.24
C PRO A 108 2.51 6.15 25.44
N SER A 109 1.69 6.96 26.11
CA SER A 109 0.75 6.40 27.10
C SER A 109 -0.19 5.40 26.43
N GLU A 110 -0.82 4.52 27.20
CA GLU A 110 -1.77 3.55 26.64
C GLU A 110 -2.89 4.22 25.84
N SER A 111 -3.45 5.32 26.35
CA SER A 111 -4.49 6.09 25.66
C SER A 111 -4.02 6.71 24.33
N GLU A 112 -2.78 7.20 24.31
CA GLU A 112 -2.16 7.79 23.12
C GLU A 112 -1.84 6.71 22.09
N ALA A 113 -1.30 5.57 22.52
CA ALA A 113 -1.03 4.42 21.67
C ALA A 113 -2.31 3.89 21.01
N ALA A 114 -3.40 3.76 21.76
CA ALA A 114 -4.70 3.36 21.22
C ALA A 114 -5.18 4.31 20.12
N THR A 115 -5.05 5.62 20.36
CA THR A 115 -5.42 6.67 19.39
C THR A 115 -4.56 6.60 18.12
N LEU A 116 -3.25 6.43 18.28
CA LEU A 116 -2.31 6.33 17.17
C LEU A 116 -2.54 5.06 16.34
N LEU A 117 -2.81 3.91 16.97
CA LEU A 117 -3.14 2.67 16.27
C LEU A 117 -4.44 2.82 15.46
N ALA A 118 -5.50 3.36 16.07
CA ALA A 118 -6.76 3.62 15.37
C ALA A 118 -6.56 4.57 14.17
N ARG A 119 -5.77 5.65 14.37
CA ARG A 119 -5.41 6.57 13.28
C ARG A 119 -4.63 5.88 12.17
N TRP A 120 -3.65 5.04 12.51
CA TRP A 120 -2.85 4.30 11.53
C TRP A 120 -3.72 3.43 10.62
N GLY A 121 -4.68 2.69 11.19
CA GLY A 121 -5.63 1.88 10.44
C GLY A 121 -6.56 2.70 9.56
N ASN A 122 -7.10 3.81 10.07
CA ASN A 122 -7.94 4.72 9.29
C ASN A 122 -7.19 5.29 8.06
N LEU A 123 -5.91 5.65 8.22
CA LEU A 123 -5.12 6.14 7.10
C LEU A 123 -4.81 5.05 6.05
N HIS A 124 -4.78 3.77 6.44
CA HIS A 124 -4.53 2.67 5.52
C HIS A 124 -5.67 2.45 4.51
N TRP A 125 -6.89 2.91 4.82
CA TRP A 125 -8.01 2.89 3.87
C TRP A 125 -7.72 3.68 2.60
N VAL A 126 -7.02 4.81 2.70
CA VAL A 126 -6.63 5.60 1.51
C VAL A 126 -5.74 4.76 0.59
N ARG A 127 -4.77 4.05 1.17
CA ARG A 127 -3.87 3.16 0.41
C ARG A 127 -4.64 2.01 -0.23
N ARG A 128 -5.59 1.42 0.48
CA ARG A 128 -6.51 0.40 -0.07
C ARG A 128 -7.26 0.94 -1.28
N LEU A 129 -7.87 2.13 -1.18
CA LEU A 129 -8.65 2.72 -2.27
C LEU A 129 -7.78 2.98 -3.50
N LEU A 130 -6.58 3.55 -3.33
CA LEU A 130 -5.63 3.77 -4.42
C LEU A 130 -5.27 2.46 -5.13
N GLY A 131 -4.94 1.42 -4.35
CA GLY A 131 -4.58 0.11 -4.89
C GLY A 131 -5.74 -0.54 -5.66
N LEU A 132 -6.94 -0.56 -5.08
CA LEU A 132 -8.12 -1.15 -5.73
C LEU A 132 -8.53 -0.39 -6.99
N ALA A 133 -8.50 0.95 -6.96
CA ALA A 133 -8.80 1.76 -8.14
C ALA A 133 -7.84 1.47 -9.30
N ALA A 134 -6.53 1.43 -9.03
CA ALA A 134 -5.53 1.07 -10.02
C ALA A 134 -5.72 -0.36 -10.56
N LEU A 135 -6.01 -1.32 -9.67
CA LEU A 135 -6.23 -2.70 -10.07
C LEU A 135 -7.45 -2.84 -11.00
N LEU A 136 -8.56 -2.17 -10.69
CA LEU A 136 -9.76 -2.14 -11.55
C LEU A 136 -9.46 -1.55 -12.94
N LEU A 137 -8.70 -0.46 -13.00
CA LEU A 137 -8.26 0.14 -14.27
C LEU A 137 -7.41 -0.84 -15.08
N LEU A 138 -6.47 -1.54 -14.45
CA LEU A 138 -5.62 -2.52 -15.14
C LEU A 138 -6.41 -3.74 -15.61
N CYS A 139 -7.35 -4.24 -14.79
CA CYS A 139 -8.24 -5.34 -15.18
C CYS A 139 -9.09 -5.00 -16.41
N SER A 140 -9.49 -3.74 -16.62
CA SER A 140 -10.19 -3.32 -17.85
C SER A 140 -9.36 -3.48 -19.14
N ARG A 141 -8.04 -3.68 -19.01
CA ARG A 141 -7.09 -3.83 -20.11
C ARG A 141 -6.58 -5.25 -20.31
N VAL A 142 -6.81 -6.14 -19.34
CA VAL A 142 -6.47 -7.55 -19.47
C VAL A 142 -7.57 -8.23 -20.28
N ARG A 143 -7.20 -8.83 -21.42
CA ARG A 143 -8.09 -9.70 -22.18
C ARG A 143 -7.82 -11.14 -21.74
N PHE A 144 -8.80 -11.78 -21.12
CA PHE A 144 -8.80 -13.23 -20.96
C PHE A 144 -9.15 -13.81 -22.33
N VAL A 145 -8.14 -14.26 -23.07
CA VAL A 145 -8.29 -14.99 -24.34
C VAL A 145 -7.80 -16.40 -24.10
#